data_AF-A0A2Z6MGD0-F1
#
_entry.id   AF-A0A2Z6MGD0-F1
#
_cell.length_a   1.000
_cell.length_b   1.000
_cell.length_c   1.000
_cell.angle_alpha   90.00
_cell.angle_beta   90.00
_cell.angle_gamma   90.00
#
_symmetry.space_group_name_H-M   'P 1'
#
loop_
_entity.id
_entity.type
_entity.pdbx_description
1 polymer ?
#
loop_
_entity_poly.entity_id
_entity_poly.type
_entity_poly.pdbx_seq_one_letter_code
_entity_poly.pdbx_strand_id
1 'polypeptide(L)'
;MAMHDMNEDELFWRASLVPMIHKTPFKQTPKVAFMFLTKGPVLLAPLWEKFFKANEGLFSIYIHPSPSFNQTVYNQSSVFYGRRIPSKVFSFHRNF
;
A
#
# COMPACT_ATOMS: atom_id res chain seq x y z
N MET A 1 -7.64 3.48 5.74
CA MET A 1 -6.43 4.14 6.26
C MET A 1 -6.18 3.56 7.63
N ALA A 2 -5.01 2.96 7.89
CA ALA A 2 -4.60 2.72 9.26
C ALA A 2 -4.28 4.09 9.87
N MET A 3 -5.29 4.76 10.43
CA MET A 3 -5.10 5.99 11.19
C MET A 3 -4.61 5.55 12.55
N HIS A 4 -3.30 5.40 12.69
CA HIS A 4 -2.70 5.39 14.01
C HIS A 4 -2.56 6.85 14.48
N ASP A 5 -2.66 7.09 15.77
CA ASP A 5 -2.41 8.41 16.36
C ASP A 5 -0.90 8.57 16.69
N MET A 6 -0.03 8.18 15.75
CA MET A 6 1.43 8.17 15.92
C MET A 6 2.10 9.25 15.07
N ASN A 7 3.04 9.97 15.67
CA ASN A 7 3.93 10.92 14.99
C ASN A 7 4.95 10.19 14.07
N GLU A 8 5.53 10.90 13.08
CA GLU A 8 6.55 10.39 12.16
C GLU A 8 7.77 9.80 12.90
N ASP A 9 8.23 10.43 13.99
CA ASP A 9 9.37 9.92 14.78
C ASP A 9 9.03 8.62 15.51
N GLU A 10 7.81 8.52 16.05
CA GLU A 10 7.34 7.31 16.72
C GLU A 10 7.17 6.16 15.73
N LEU A 11 6.63 6.47 14.55
CA LEU A 11 6.54 5.56 13.42
C LEU A 11 7.92 5.02 13.01
N PHE A 12 8.88 5.92 12.83
CA PHE A 12 10.23 5.56 12.43
C PHE A 12 10.92 4.70 13.48
N TRP A 13 10.82 5.10 14.76
CA TRP A 13 11.33 4.31 15.88
C TRP A 13 10.73 2.91 15.86
N ARG A 14 9.40 2.77 15.80
CA ARG A 14 8.73 1.45 15.76
C ARG A 14 9.13 0.62 14.55
N ALA A 15 9.26 1.22 13.37
CA ALA A 15 9.67 0.53 12.14
C ALA A 15 11.15 0.07 12.18
N SER A 16 11.99 0.74 12.98
CA SER A 16 13.41 0.40 13.16
C SER A 16 13.64 -0.76 14.15
N LEU A 17 12.65 -1.10 14.98
CA LEU A 17 12.78 -2.17 15.96
C LEU A 17 12.78 -3.54 15.27
N VAL A 18 13.64 -4.44 15.77
CA VAL A 18 13.59 -5.86 15.41
C VAL A 18 12.34 -6.48 16.05
N PRO A 19 11.48 -7.17 15.30
CA PRO A 19 10.30 -7.81 15.87
C PRO A 19 10.70 -8.83 16.95
N MET A 20 10.38 -8.56 18.22
CA MET A 20 10.60 -9.50 19.33
C MET A 20 9.49 -10.57 19.46
N ILE A 21 8.46 -10.51 18.61
CA ILE A 21 7.36 -11.48 18.63
C ILE A 21 7.82 -12.78 17.97
N HIS A 22 8.27 -13.72 18.80
CA HIS A 22 8.76 -15.03 18.35
C HIS A 22 7.63 -15.98 17.90
N LYS A 23 6.40 -15.78 18.39
CA LYS A 23 5.20 -16.51 17.96
C LYS A 23 4.01 -15.57 17.91
N THR A 24 3.35 -15.49 16.76
CA THR A 24 2.13 -14.71 16.60
C THR A 24 0.97 -15.44 17.28
N PRO A 25 0.11 -14.75 18.06
CA PRO A 25 -0.98 -15.38 18.80
C PRO A 25 -2.12 -15.91 17.89
N PHE A 26 -2.00 -15.75 16.58
CA PHE A 26 -2.94 -16.21 15.58
C PHE A 26 -2.16 -16.85 14.41
N LYS A 27 -2.78 -17.81 13.72
CA LYS A 27 -2.26 -18.36 12.47
C LYS A 27 -2.25 -17.26 11.41
N GLN A 28 -1.07 -16.77 11.07
CA GLN A 28 -0.90 -15.87 9.94
C GLN A 28 -0.72 -16.69 8.67
N THR A 29 -1.57 -16.46 7.68
CA THR A 29 -1.28 -16.91 6.32
C THR A 29 -0.14 -16.04 5.79
N PRO A 30 1.00 -16.61 5.36
CA PRO A 30 2.05 -15.84 4.69
C PRO A 30 1.45 -15.12 3.48
N LYS A 31 1.68 -13.81 3.39
CA LYS A 31 1.20 -12.98 2.27
C LYS A 31 2.36 -12.32 1.56
N VAL A 32 2.25 -12.19 0.24
CA VAL A 32 3.16 -11.35 -0.55
C VAL A 32 2.56 -9.95 -0.68
N ALA A 33 3.37 -8.93 -0.39
CA ALA A 33 2.97 -7.53 -0.54
C ALA A 33 3.33 -7.03 -1.96
N PHE A 34 2.34 -6.47 -2.66
CA PHE A 34 2.51 -5.78 -3.93
C PHE A 34 2.35 -4.28 -3.72
N MET A 35 3.36 -3.51 -4.12
CA MET A 35 3.32 -2.04 -4.11
C MET A 35 3.40 -1.50 -5.54
N PHE A 36 2.31 -0.88 -5.97
CA PHE A 36 2.22 -0.23 -7.28
C PHE A 36 2.51 1.27 -7.13
N LEU A 37 3.68 1.70 -7.63
CA LEU A 37 4.02 3.12 -7.75
C LEU A 37 3.62 3.59 -9.15
N THR A 38 2.61 4.44 -9.26
CA THR A 38 2.01 4.77 -10.57
C THR A 38 1.83 6.27 -10.73
N LYS A 39 1.91 6.78 -11.96
CA LYS A 39 1.51 8.18 -12.25
C LYS A 39 -0.01 8.35 -12.42
N GLY A 40 -0.72 7.25 -12.66
CA GLY A 40 -2.15 7.18 -12.91
C GLY A 40 -2.74 5.84 -12.41
N PRO A 41 -3.67 5.22 -13.15
CA PRO A 41 -4.14 3.88 -12.84
C PRO A 41 -3.00 2.84 -12.84
N VAL A 42 -3.19 1.74 -12.12
CA VAL A 42 -2.33 0.54 -12.19
C VAL A 42 -2.23 0.04 -13.62
N LEU A 43 -1.00 0.02 -14.15
CA LEU A 43 -0.71 -0.55 -15.46
C LEU A 43 -1.05 -2.03 -15.47
N LEU A 44 -1.64 -2.50 -16.57
CA LEU A 44 -2.10 -3.88 -16.73
C LEU A 44 -3.15 -4.30 -15.68
N ALA A 45 -3.95 -3.36 -15.16
CA ALA A 45 -4.99 -3.65 -14.17
C ALA A 45 -5.86 -4.88 -14.52
N PRO A 46 -6.31 -5.12 -15.76
CA PRO A 46 -7.10 -6.31 -16.09
C PRO A 46 -6.36 -7.65 -15.90
N LEU A 47 -5.03 -7.67 -16.10
CA LEU A 47 -4.22 -8.86 -15.86
C LEU A 47 -4.09 -9.14 -14.36
N TRP A 48 -3.73 -8.09 -13.61
CA TRP A 48 -3.59 -8.17 -12.16
C TRP A 48 -4.91 -8.52 -11.47
N GLU A 49 -6.04 -7.99 -11.94
CA GLU A 49 -7.40 -8.38 -11.51
C GLU A 49 -7.60 -9.89 -11.57
N LYS A 50 -7.27 -10.52 -12.71
CA LYS A 50 -7.38 -11.97 -12.89
C LYS A 50 -6.44 -12.72 -11.97
N PHE A 51 -5.18 -12.27 -11.86
CA PHE A 51 -4.17 -12.89 -11.01
C PHE A 51 -4.59 -12.89 -9.53
N PHE A 52 -5.05 -11.75 -9.01
CA PHE A 52 -5.40 -11.61 -7.60
C PHE A 52 -6.72 -12.31 -7.24
N LYS A 53 -7.72 -12.31 -8.12
CA LYS A 53 -8.98 -13.06 -7.92
C LYS A 53 -8.77 -14.57 -7.85
N ALA A 54 -7.79 -15.10 -8.57
CA ALA A 54 -7.47 -16.53 -8.49
C ALA A 54 -6.70 -16.93 -7.21
N ASN A 55 -6.26 -15.95 -6.40
CA ASN A 55 -5.32 -16.15 -5.29
C ASN A 55 -5.73 -15.31 -4.06
N GLU A 56 -7.02 -15.29 -3.75
CA GLU A 56 -7.57 -14.49 -2.67
C GLU A 56 -6.96 -14.86 -1.31
N GLY A 57 -6.71 -13.85 -0.48
CA GLY A 57 -6.17 -14.03 0.87
C GLY A 57 -4.64 -14.22 0.94
N LEU A 58 -3.95 -14.43 -0.18
CA LEU A 58 -2.49 -14.64 -0.24
C LEU A 58 -1.69 -13.36 -0.48
N PHE A 59 -2.37 -12.23 -0.67
CA PHE A 59 -1.74 -10.98 -1.07
C PHE A 59 -2.22 -9.77 -0.29
N SER A 60 -1.32 -8.81 -0.14
CA SER A 60 -1.61 -7.45 0.30
C SER A 60 -1.27 -6.49 -0.84
N ILE A 61 -2.25 -5.69 -1.27
CA ILE A 61 -2.11 -4.78 -2.42
C ILE A 61 -2.10 -3.34 -1.90
N TYR A 62 -1.10 -2.57 -2.33
CA TYR A 62 -0.93 -1.15 -2.02
C TYR A 62 -0.71 -0.36 -3.31
N ILE A 63 -1.40 0.77 -3.46
CA ILE A 63 -1.31 1.62 -4.65
C ILE A 63 -0.93 3.03 -4.22
N HIS A 64 0.22 3.50 -4.69
CA HIS A 64 0.71 4.85 -4.50
C HIS A 64 0.70 5.60 -5.85
N PRO A 65 -0.44 6.20 -6.22
CA PRO A 65 -0.49 7.04 -7.40
C PRO A 65 0.19 8.40 -7.15
N SER A 66 0.56 9.08 -8.22
CA SER A 66 1.00 10.48 -8.17
C SER A 66 0.00 11.34 -7.41
N PRO A 67 0.43 12.31 -6.59
CA PRO A 67 -0.46 13.28 -5.95
C PRO A 67 -1.35 14.05 -6.94
N SER A 68 -0.87 14.24 -8.18
CA SER A 68 -1.65 14.88 -9.26
C SER A 68 -2.79 14.02 -9.79
N PHE A 69 -2.84 12.74 -9.43
CA PHE A 69 -3.84 11.78 -9.90
C PHE A 69 -4.90 11.53 -8.82
N ASN A 70 -5.98 12.31 -8.87
CA ASN A 70 -7.06 12.28 -7.86
C ASN A 70 -8.33 11.53 -8.29
N GLN A 71 -8.30 10.81 -9.41
CA GLN A 71 -9.48 10.11 -9.92
C GLN A 71 -9.76 8.82 -9.16
N THR A 72 -11.05 8.54 -8.93
CA THR A 72 -11.54 7.26 -8.43
C THR A 72 -11.73 6.32 -9.62
N VAL A 73 -10.77 5.41 -9.85
CA VAL A 73 -10.79 4.54 -11.04
C VAL A 73 -11.38 3.16 -10.77
N TYR A 74 -11.38 2.72 -9.51
CA TYR A 74 -11.75 1.35 -9.14
C TYR A 74 -13.12 1.33 -8.45
N ASN A 75 -14.03 0.52 -8.99
CA ASN A 75 -15.32 0.22 -8.37
C ASN A 75 -15.15 -0.72 -7.16
N GLN A 76 -16.22 -0.91 -6.39
CA GLN A 76 -16.20 -1.74 -5.18
C GLN A 76 -15.86 -3.22 -5.43
N SER A 77 -16.07 -3.73 -6.64
CA SER A 77 -15.78 -5.12 -7.01
C SER A 77 -14.34 -5.34 -7.50
N SER A 78 -13.56 -4.27 -7.67
CA SER A 78 -12.17 -4.34 -8.07
C SER A 78 -11.27 -4.77 -6.90
N VAL A 79 -10.26 -5.58 -7.19
CA VAL A 79 -9.22 -5.97 -6.21
C VAL A 79 -8.41 -4.78 -5.71
N PHE A 80 -8.44 -3.67 -6.46
CA PHE A 80 -7.76 -2.42 -6.15
C PHE A 80 -8.60 -1.45 -5.30
N TYR A 81 -9.87 -1.77 -5.06
CA TYR A 81 -10.76 -0.92 -4.28
C TYR A 81 -10.24 -0.71 -2.86
N GLY A 82 -10.23 0.55 -2.40
CA GLY A 82 -9.77 0.91 -1.06
C GLY A 82 -8.27 0.67 -0.79
N ARG A 83 -7.47 0.36 -1.82
CA ARG A 83 -6.02 0.07 -1.70
C ARG A 83 -5.12 1.27 -1.96
N ARG A 84 -5.70 2.45 -2.22
CA ARG A 84 -4.95 3.69 -2.46
C ARG A 84 -4.34 4.23 -1.17
N ILE A 85 -3.05 4.52 -1.21
CA ILE A 85 -2.33 5.28 -0.18
C ILE A 85 -1.94 6.63 -0.82
N PRO A 86 -2.38 7.77 -0.24
CA PRO A 86 -1.99 9.09 -0.75
C PRO A 86 -0.47 9.28 -0.72
N SER A 87 0.07 9.88 -1.79
CA SER A 87 1.48 10.26 -1.86
C SER A 87 1.68 11.66 -1.24
N LYS A 88 2.77 11.84 -0.48
CA LYS A 88 3.21 13.17 0.01
C LYS A 88 3.94 13.88 -1.13
N VAL A 89 3.64 15.16 -1.37
CA VAL A 89 4.39 15.96 -2.35
C VAL A 89 5.76 16.27 -1.75
N PHE A 90 6.82 15.89 -2.44
CA PHE A 90 8.18 16.24 -2.05
C PHE A 90 8.67 17.43 -2.88
N SER A 91 8.95 18.56 -2.22
CA SER A 91 9.66 19.68 -2.82
C SER A 91 11.15 19.53 -2.55
N PHE A 92 11.95 19.29 -3.59
CA PHE A 92 13.40 19.35 -3.47
C PHE A 92 13.81 20.82 -3.30
N HIS A 93 14.36 21.18 -2.14
CA HIS A 93 14.90 22.52 -1.91
C HIS A 93 16.22 22.65 -2.68
N ARG A 94 16.18 23.29 -3.84
CA ARG A 94 17.38 23.61 -4.62
C ARG A 94 17.97 24.90 -4.04
N ASN A 95 18.98 24.76 -3.18
CA ASN A 95 19.88 25.87 -2.86
C ASN A 95 20.93 25.94 -3.98
N PHE A 96 20.78 26.90 -4.88
CA PHE A 96 21.87 27.39 -5.73
C PHE A 96 22.29 28.75 -5.21
#